data_AF-A0A3L7XNA1-F1
#
_entry.id   AF-A0A3L7XNA1-F1
#
_cell.length_a   1.000
_cell.length_b   1.000
_cell.length_c   1.000
_cell.angle_alpha   90.00
_cell.angle_beta   90.00
_cell.angle_gamma   90.00
#
_symmetry.space_group_name_H-M   'P 1'
#
loop_
_entity.id
_entity.type
_entity.pdbx_description
1 polymer ?
#
loop_
_entity_poly.entity_id
_entity_poly.type
_entity_poly.pdbx_seq_one_letter_code
_entity_poly.pdbx_strand_id
1 'polypeptide(L)'
;DLRLARPVSRAALTRELCEQAPQQIGALRMREVQSLDGVKYLMEDDSWLLIRASGTEPVLRVYAEARTEQDLAALLDYGKLVAQRA
;
A
#
# COMPACT_ATOMS: atom_id res chain seq x y z
N ASP A 1 -9.84 4.94 -4.20
CA ASP A 1 -9.51 4.31 -5.51
C ASP A 1 -8.69 5.26 -6.36
N LEU A 2 -7.54 4.79 -6.85
CA LEU A 2 -6.58 5.55 -7.65
C LEU A 2 -6.53 4.96 -9.05
N ARG A 3 -6.69 5.79 -10.08
CA ARG A 3 -6.59 5.34 -11.48
C ARG A 3 -5.13 5.08 -11.85
N LEU A 4 -4.91 3.97 -12.55
CA LEU A 4 -3.60 3.59 -13.07
C LEU A 4 -3.49 3.99 -14.55
N ALA A 5 -2.29 4.34 -14.99
CA ALA A 5 -2.02 4.67 -16.39
C ALA A 5 -2.17 3.45 -17.33
N ARG A 6 -1.95 2.25 -16.77
CA ARG A 6 -2.08 0.97 -17.47
C ARG A 6 -2.66 -0.10 -16.54
N PRO A 7 -3.24 -1.18 -17.08
CA PRO A 7 -3.58 -2.35 -16.29
C PRO A 7 -2.33 -2.93 -15.61
N VAL A 8 -2.50 -3.44 -14.39
CA VAL A 8 -1.44 -4.10 -13.63
C VAL A 8 -1.83 -5.52 -13.29
N SER A 9 -0.88 -6.44 -13.41
CA SER A 9 -1.07 -7.82 -12.94
C SER A 9 -1.06 -7.83 -11.41
N ARG A 10 -2.11 -8.39 -10.79
CA ARG A 10 -2.19 -8.56 -9.34
C ARG A 10 -0.95 -9.28 -8.78
N ALA A 11 -0.55 -10.37 -9.43
CA ALA A 11 0.60 -11.17 -8.98
C ALA A 11 1.92 -10.39 -9.07
N ALA A 12 2.13 -9.66 -10.17
CA ALA A 12 3.34 -8.86 -10.35
C ALA A 12 3.43 -7.73 -9.32
N LEU A 13 2.33 -6.99 -9.12
CA LEU A 13 2.27 -5.91 -8.15
C LEU A 13 2.47 -6.42 -6.72
N THR A 14 1.80 -7.52 -6.34
CA THR A 14 1.98 -8.12 -5.01
C THR A 14 3.43 -8.51 -4.78
N ARG A 15 4.08 -9.14 -5.77
CA ARG A 15 5.50 -9.51 -5.67
C ARG A 15 6.39 -8.28 -5.48
N GLU A 16 6.23 -7.27 -6.34
CA GLU A 16 7.01 -6.03 -6.28
C GLU A 16 6.87 -5.34 -4.92
N LEU A 17 5.64 -5.20 -4.41
CA LEU A 17 5.38 -4.54 -3.12
C LEU A 17 5.89 -5.33 -1.91
N CYS A 18 6.00 -6.65 -2.00
CA CYS A 18 6.65 -7.46 -0.96
C CYS A 18 8.17 -7.32 -1.02
N GLU A 19 8.77 -7.37 -2.21
CA GLU A 19 10.22 -7.26 -2.40
C GLU A 19 10.76 -5.85 -2.08
N GLN A 20 9.96 -4.82 -2.34
CA GLN A 20 10.32 -3.41 -2.13
C GLN A 20 9.66 -2.81 -0.87
N ALA A 21 9.19 -3.64 0.05
CA ALA A 21 8.54 -3.16 1.27
C ALA A 21 9.50 -2.24 2.05
N PRO A 22 9.08 -1.01 2.39
CA PRO A 22 9.95 -0.07 3.10
C PRO A 22 10.10 -0.49 4.57
N GLN A 23 11.24 -0.15 5.19
CA GLN A 23 11.43 -0.37 6.63
C GLN A 23 10.55 0.56 7.48
N GLN A 24 10.11 1.69 6.93
CA GLN A 24 9.20 2.64 7.57
C GLN A 24 8.45 3.49 6.55
N ILE A 25 7.29 4.02 6.92
CA ILE A 25 6.53 5.02 6.15
C ILE A 25 6.27 6.21 7.07
N GLY A 26 6.78 7.39 6.71
CA GLY A 26 6.77 8.54 7.62
C GLY A 26 7.55 8.21 8.90
N ALA A 27 6.90 8.36 10.06
CA ALA A 27 7.45 8.01 11.37
C ALA A 27 7.12 6.55 11.81
N LEU A 28 6.30 5.83 11.05
CA LEU A 28 5.81 4.49 11.40
C LEU A 28 6.78 3.41 10.91
N ARG A 29 7.28 2.57 11.82
CA ARG A 29 8.15 1.44 11.50
C ARG A 29 7.34 0.20 11.10
N MET A 30 7.86 -0.53 10.11
CA MET A 30 7.27 -1.76 9.62
C MET A 30 7.42 -2.88 10.66
N ARG A 31 6.31 -3.52 11.01
CA ARG A 31 6.29 -4.76 11.81
C ARG A 31 6.17 -5.99 10.93
N GLU A 32 5.25 -5.96 9.97
CA GLU A 32 4.90 -7.15 9.18
C GLU A 32 4.35 -6.76 7.80
N VAL A 33 4.64 -7.60 6.81
CA VAL A 33 4.06 -7.54 5.47
C VAL A 33 3.21 -8.78 5.24
N GLN A 34 1.94 -8.60 4.89
CA GLN A 34 1.00 -9.69 4.59
C GLN A 34 0.49 -9.56 3.15
N SER A 35 0.44 -10.67 2.41
CA SER A 35 0.15 -10.64 0.96
C SER A 35 -1.06 -11.48 0.54
N LEU A 36 -2.02 -11.72 1.44
CA LEU A 36 -3.14 -12.65 1.20
C LEU A 36 -4.17 -12.11 0.18
N ASP A 37 -4.56 -10.83 0.31
CA ASP A 37 -5.47 -10.14 -0.60
C ASP A 37 -5.01 -8.69 -0.82
N GLY A 38 -4.06 -8.54 -1.74
CA GLY A 38 -3.25 -7.32 -1.88
C GLY A 38 -2.00 -7.41 -1.02
N VAL A 39 -1.45 -6.26 -0.66
CA VAL A 39 -0.32 -6.15 0.26
C VAL A 39 -0.71 -5.25 1.43
N LYS A 40 -0.71 -5.80 2.63
CA LYS A 40 -0.92 -5.10 3.89
C LYS A 40 0.42 -4.90 4.58
N TYR A 41 0.74 -3.64 4.85
CA TYR A 41 1.84 -3.24 5.72
C TYR A 41 1.27 -2.94 7.10
N LEU A 42 1.75 -3.65 8.09
CA LEU A 42 1.36 -3.51 9.49
C LEU A 42 2.52 -2.87 10.24
N MET A 43 2.24 -1.78 10.93
CA MET A 43 3.24 -0.98 11.63
C MET A 43 3.36 -1.44 13.09
N GLU A 44 4.46 -1.04 13.75
CA GLU A 44 4.70 -1.41 15.16
C GLU A 44 3.61 -0.92 16.13
N ASP A 45 2.96 0.21 15.81
CA ASP A 45 1.89 0.82 16.61
C ASP A 45 0.47 0.34 16.23
N ASP A 46 0.37 -0.75 15.48
CA ASP A 46 -0.88 -1.31 14.92
C ASP A 46 -1.55 -0.47 13.81
N SER A 47 -0.98 0.66 13.42
CA SER A 47 -1.37 1.36 12.18
C SER A 47 -1.13 0.45 10.97
N TRP A 48 -1.88 0.65 9.89
CA TRP A 48 -1.75 -0.21 8.71
C TRP A 48 -2.06 0.50 7.39
N LEU A 49 -1.45 -0.01 6.31
CA LEU A 49 -1.72 0.37 4.92
C LEU A 49 -2.04 -0.89 4.12
N LEU A 50 -3.12 -0.89 3.36
CA LEU A 50 -3.52 -1.98 2.47
C LEU A 50 -3.61 -1.47 1.03
N ILE A 51 -2.84 -2.11 0.14
CA ILE A 51 -2.79 -1.82 -1.28
C ILE A 51 -3.33 -3.02 -2.08
N ARG A 52 -4.35 -2.78 -2.92
CA ARG A 52 -5.00 -3.82 -3.72
C ARG A 52 -5.20 -3.37 -5.16
N ALA A 53 -4.70 -4.14 -6.13
CA ALA A 53 -5.09 -3.96 -7.52
C ALA A 53 -6.49 -4.52 -7.78
N SER A 54 -7.31 -3.76 -8.51
CA SER A 54 -8.57 -4.27 -9.06
C SER A 54 -8.28 -5.34 -10.12
N GLY A 55 -9.09 -6.41 -10.14
CA GLY A 55 -8.96 -7.48 -11.12
C GLY A 55 -9.63 -7.20 -12.46
N THR A 56 -10.52 -6.20 -12.51
CA THR A 56 -11.38 -5.92 -13.67
C THR A 56 -11.24 -4.50 -14.20
N GLU A 57 -10.55 -3.62 -13.46
CA GLU A 57 -10.39 -2.20 -13.80
C GLU A 57 -8.94 -1.76 -13.54
N PRO A 58 -8.42 -0.77 -14.28
CA PRO A 58 -7.08 -0.20 -14.06
C PRO A 58 -7.09 0.73 -12.83
N VAL A 59 -7.36 0.16 -11.66
CA VAL A 59 -7.54 0.87 -10.40
C VAL A 59 -6.74 0.21 -9.28
N LEU A 60 -6.07 1.03 -8.47
CA LEU A 60 -5.45 0.65 -7.22
C LEU A 60 -6.29 1.16 -6.04
N ARG A 61 -6.68 0.26 -5.14
CA ARG A 61 -7.37 0.59 -3.91
C ARG A 61 -6.34 0.69 -2.79
N VAL A 62 -6.40 1.81 -2.07
CA VAL A 62 -5.52 2.12 -0.96
C VAL A 62 -6.41 2.41 0.23
N TYR A 63 -6.20 1.67 1.32
CA TYR A 63 -6.87 1.85 2.60
C TYR A 63 -5.80 2.01 3.67
N ALA A 64 -6.01 2.90 4.62
CA ALA A 64 -5.08 3.09 5.71
C ALA A 64 -5.84 3.40 7.00
N GLU A 65 -5.23 3.02 8.12
CA GLU A 65 -5.65 3.39 9.46
C GLU A 65 -4.41 3.79 10.24
N ALA A 66 -4.51 4.89 10.96
CA ALA A 66 -3.44 5.37 11.82
C ALA A 66 -4.00 6.10 13.03
N ARG A 67 -3.16 6.27 14.05
CA ARG A 67 -3.52 6.94 15.31
C ARG A 67 -3.62 8.46 15.19
N THR A 68 -2.99 9.06 14.18
CA THR A 68 -2.98 10.50 13.93
C THR A 68 -3.28 10.82 12.47
N GLU A 69 -3.80 12.01 12.19
CA GLU A 69 -4.02 12.48 10.82
C GLU A 69 -2.72 12.61 10.02
N GLN A 70 -1.62 12.99 10.68
CA GLN A 70 -0.31 13.09 10.06
C GLN A 70 0.19 11.73 9.57
N ASP A 71 0.08 10.71 10.42
CA ASP A 71 0.48 9.35 10.06
C ASP A 71 -0.44 8.76 9.00
N LEU A 72 -1.75 9.02 9.10
CA LEU A 72 -2.73 8.62 8.09
C LEU A 72 -2.37 9.22 6.72
N ALA A 73 -2.03 10.52 6.68
CA ALA A 73 -1.61 11.19 5.46
C ALA A 73 -0.33 10.55 4.88
N ALA A 74 0.67 10.25 5.73
CA ALA A 74 1.90 9.61 5.29
C ALA A 74 1.65 8.22 4.65
N LEU A 75 0.78 7.40 5.24
CA LEU A 75 0.40 6.10 4.69
C LEU A 75 -0.34 6.23 3.36
N LEU A 76 -1.31 7.14 3.27
CA LEU A 76 -2.07 7.39 2.04
C LEU A 76 -1.19 7.95 0.92
N ASP A 77 -0.26 8.84 1.24
CA ASP A 77 0.66 9.42 0.26
C ASP A 77 1.65 8.39 -0.28
N TYR A 78 2.12 7.47 0.58
CA TYR A 78 2.87 6.31 0.11
C TYR A 78 2.04 5.45 -0.87
N GLY A 79 0.78 5.17 -0.54
CA GLY A 79 -0.12 4.44 -1.45
C GLY A 79 -0.35 5.15 -2.80
N LYS A 80 -0.43 6.49 -2.80
CA LYS A 80 -0.50 7.30 -4.03
C LYS A 80 0.77 7.19 -4.87
N LEU A 81 1.94 7.23 -4.21
CA LEU A 81 3.22 7.06 -4.88
C LEU A 81 3.33 5.70 -5.56
N VAL A 82 2.87 4.63 -4.90
CA VAL A 82 2.78 3.30 -5.51
C VAL A 82 1.92 3.34 -6.77
N ALA A 83 0.72 3.93 -6.71
CA ALA A 83 -0.16 4.01 -7.87
C ALA A 83 0.44 4.79 -9.05
N GLN A 84 1.24 5.83 -8.79
CA GLN A 84 1.91 6.60 -9.83
C GLN A 84 3.03 5.84 -10.54
N ARG A 85 3.65 4.88 -9.85
CA ARG A 85 4.73 4.04 -10.39
C ARG A 85 4.22 2.78 -11.11
N ALA A 86 3.02 2.34 -10.74
CA ALA A 86 2.44 1.07 -11.15
C ALA A 86 2.02 1.00 -12.63
#